data_AF-A0A7W7AHS6-F1
#
_entry.id   AF-A0A7W7AHS6-F1
#
_cell.length_a   1.000
_cell.length_b   1.000
_cell.length_c   1.000
_cell.angle_alpha   90.00
_cell.angle_beta   90.00
_cell.angle_gamma   90.00
#
_symmetry.space_group_name_H-M   'P 1'
#
loop_
_entity.id
_entity.type
_entity.pdbx_description
1 polymer ?
#
loop_
_entity_poly.entity_id
_entity_poly.type
_entity_poly.pdbx_seq_one_letter_code
_entity_poly.pdbx_strand_id
1 'polypeptide(L)' 'MESDLRYYVRRLTMERAAAQRALTAEARDRRMQLVESYTRKIAELRG' A
#
# COMPACT_ATOMS: atom_id res chain seq x y z
N MET A 1 7.74 -19.57 -0.74
CA MET A 1 7.80 -18.10 -0.77
C MET A 1 6.62 -17.60 -1.58
N GLU A 2 5.64 -16.98 -0.93
CA GLU A 2 4.67 -16.15 -1.67
C GLU A 2 5.51 -15.09 -2.40
N SER A 3 5.43 -14.97 -3.73
CA SER A 3 6.25 -13.99 -4.46
C SER A 3 6.09 -12.63 -3.78
N ASP A 4 7.19 -11.99 -3.37
CA ASP A 4 7.19 -10.69 -2.70
C ASP A 4 6.24 -9.70 -3.38
N LEU A 5 6.18 -9.73 -4.71
CA LEU A 5 5.23 -8.96 -5.50
C LEU A 5 3.76 -9.16 -5.10
N ARG A 6 3.31 -10.41 -4.94
CA ARG A 6 1.93 -10.74 -4.55
C ARG A 6 1.63 -10.26 -3.12
N TYR A 7 2.60 -10.38 -2.22
CA TYR A 7 2.50 -9.85 -0.87
C TYR A 7 2.30 -8.32 -0.89
N TYR A 8 3.17 -7.58 -1.59
CA TYR A 8 3.08 -6.12 -1.64
C TYR A 8 1.83 -5.64 -2.38
N VAL A 9 1.39 -6.30 -3.46
CA VAL A 9 0.14 -5.95 -4.17
C VAL A 9 -1.09 -6.13 -3.28
N ARG A 10 -1.13 -7.23 -2.51
CA ARG A 10 -2.22 -7.47 -1.54
C ARG A 10 -2.23 -6.40 -0.46
N ARG A 11 -1.07 -6.08 0.11
CA ARG A 11 -0.91 -5.03 1.13
C ARG A 11 -1.29 -3.65 0.61
N LEU A 12 -0.88 -3.30 -0.61
CA LEU A 12 -1.22 -2.05 -1.28
C LEU A 12 -2.75 -1.88 -1.37
N THR A 13 -3.45 -2.92 -1.80
CA THR A 13 -4.91 -2.90 -1.95
C THR A 13 -5.60 -2.70 -0.60
N MET A 14 -5.13 -3.38 0.45
CA MET A 14 -5.66 -3.23 1.81
C MET A 14 -5.44 -1.83 2.36
N GLU A 15 -4.25 -1.25 2.19
CA GLU A 15 -3.96 0.10 2.68
C GLU A 15 -4.75 1.17 1.92
N ARG A 16 -4.98 1.01 0.61
CA ARG A 16 -5.85 1.91 -0.16
C ARG A 16 -7.28 1.87 0.34
N ALA A 17 -7.82 0.67 0.58
CA ALA A 17 -9.17 0.52 1.14
C ALA A 17 -9.26 1.12 2.57
N ALA A 18 -8.24 0.92 3.40
CA ALA A 18 -8.16 1.52 4.73
C ALA A 18 -8.05 3.05 4.68
N ALA A 19 -7.29 3.61 3.73
CA ALA A 19 -7.18 5.05 3.52
C ALA A 19 -8.51 5.67 3.07
N GLN A 20 -9.28 4.97 2.23
CA GLN A 20 -10.61 5.40 1.82
C GLN A 20 -11.64 5.35 2.96
N ARG A 21 -11.49 4.41 3.89
CA ARG A 21 -12.36 4.26 5.07
C ARG A 21 -11.87 5.04 6.29
N ALA A 22 -10.76 5.75 6.19
CA ALA A 22 -10.19 6.50 7.30
C ALA A 22 -11.13 7.66 7.68
N LEU A 23 -11.51 7.72 8.95
CA LEU A 23 -12.40 8.74 9.48
C LEU A 23 -11.71 10.11 9.63
N THR A 24 -10.38 10.14 9.69
CA THR A 24 -9.60 11.37 9.87
C THR A 24 -8.61 11.57 8.73
N ALA A 25 -8.34 12.83 8.41
CA ALA A 25 -7.38 13.20 7.37
C ALA A 25 -5.96 12.71 7.71
N GLU A 26 -5.54 12.78 8.98
CA GLU A 26 -4.22 12.26 9.40
C GLU A 26 -4.11 10.74 9.27
N ALA A 27 -5.16 9.98 9.60
CA ALA A 27 -5.16 8.54 9.41
C ALA A 27 -5.11 8.18 7.92
N ARG A 28 -5.81 8.95 7.07
CA ARG A 28 -5.72 8.82 5.61
C ARG A 28 -4.31 9.12 5.11
N ASP A 29 -3.68 10.19 5.58
CA ASP A 29 -2.34 10.61 5.16
C ASP A 29 -1.29 9.54 5.47
N ARG A 30 -1.24 9.05 6.72
CA ARG A 30 -0.32 7.97 7.12
C ARG A 30 -0.51 6.70 6.28
N ARG A 31 -1.76 6.37 5.94
CA ARG A 31 -2.06 5.22 5.07
C ARG A 31 -1.64 5.48 3.63
N MET A 32 -1.78 6.70 3.12
CA MET A 32 -1.29 7.07 1.80
C MET A 32 0.24 6.99 1.70
N GLN A 33 0.98 7.42 2.74
CA GLN A 33 2.44 7.24 2.77
C GLN A 33 2.85 5.76 2.66
N LEU A 34 2.11 4.85 3.32
CA LEU A 34 2.32 3.41 3.18
C LEU A 34 1.99 2.91 1.77
N VAL A 35 0.90 3.41 1.16
CA VAL A 35 0.53 3.10 -0.23
C VAL A 35 1.63 3.52 -1.20
N GLU A 36 2.21 4.70 -1.03
CA GLU A 36 3.32 5.17 -1.88
C GLU A 36 4.56 4.30 -1.73
N SER A 37 4.93 3.95 -0.49
CA SER A 37 6.06 3.06 -0.21
C SER A 37 5.89 1.68 -0.85
N TYR A 38 4.69 1.09 -0.73
CA TYR A 38 4.39 -0.19 -1.37
C TYR A 38 4.34 -0.09 -2.90
N THR A 39 3.83 1.01 -3.45
CA THR A 39 3.83 1.24 -4.90
C THR A 39 5.25 1.28 -5.45
N ARG A 40 6.16 1.98 -4.76
CA ARG A 40 7.59 2.03 -5.13
C ARG A 40 8.23 0.63 -5.10
N LYS A 41 8.05 -0.11 -4.00
CA LYS A 41 8.50 -1.50 -3.87
C LYS A 41 7.97 -2.41 -4.98
N ILE A 42 6.70 -2.27 -5.35
CA ILE A 42 6.09 -3.06 -6.43
C ILE A 42 6.73 -2.72 -7.78
N ALA A 43 7.01 -1.44 -8.05
CA ALA A 43 7.70 -1.02 -9.26
C ALA A 43 9.13 -1.59 -9.31
N GLU A 44 9.89 -1.49 -8.23
CA GLU A 44 11.24 -2.07 -8.10
C GLU A 44 11.25 -3.59 -8.31
N LEU A 45 10.22 -4.30 -7.82
CA LEU A 45 10.07 -5.74 -7.99
C LEU A 45 9.58 -6.17 -9.37
N ARG A 46 8.96 -5.26 -10.13
CA ARG A 46 8.48 -5.53 -11.50
C ARG A 46 9.55 -5.29 -12.56
N GLY A 47 10.49 -4.37 -12.32
CA GLY A 47 11.52 -3.97 -13.29
C GLY A 47 10.95 -2.99 -14.30
#